data_AF-A0A345CUI4-F1
#
_entry.id   AF-A0A345CUI4-F1
#
_cell.length_a   1.000
_cell.length_b   1.000
_cell.length_c   1.000
_cell.angle_alpha   90.00
_cell.angle_beta   90.00
_cell.angle_gamma   90.00
#
_symmetry.space_group_name_H-M   'P 1'
#
loop_
_entity.id
_entity.type
_entity.pdbx_description
1 polymer ?
#
loop_
_entity_poly.entity_id
_entity_poly.type
_entity_poly.pdbx_seq_one_letter_code
_entity_poly.pdbx_strand_id
1 'polypeptide(L)'
;MNISGSVGHNGRNNPADAKVVQKLLQKNGFPYLSNDGVFGPKTFEAIQAYQAKFLSQPDGVVDANGRTLRKLLAGNSQGSPSGHPQENRHLNTGRLTVSFGQVTFDAEGNDNPHSAFFSRHLHWPKRASGVTIGRGYDMGNRCKDTVYLDLTRAGVPGDQARVMSAGSRLVGASAERFVINSRNECGIITREAQASLFEFIYPQYVSRAMTVYLSKTAKFPERTAWDSLKKPIREIGS
;
A
#
# COMPACT_ATOMS: atom_id res chain seq x y z
N MET A 1 21.97 5.11 -26.79
CA MET A 1 22.07 5.26 -25.32
C MET A 1 22.73 4.00 -24.80
N ASN A 2 23.82 4.13 -24.05
CA ASN A 2 24.51 2.98 -23.45
C ASN A 2 24.90 3.33 -22.01
N ILE A 3 25.12 2.32 -21.17
CA ILE A 3 25.64 2.47 -19.80
C ILE A 3 26.98 1.75 -19.68
N SER A 4 27.92 2.33 -18.93
CA SER A 4 29.29 1.81 -18.74
C SER A 4 29.40 0.81 -17.58
N GLY A 5 28.45 0.83 -16.65
CA GLY A 5 28.36 -0.07 -15.50
C GLY A 5 26.91 -0.36 -15.12
N SER A 6 26.74 -1.33 -14.22
CA SER A 6 25.40 -1.71 -13.74
C SER A 6 24.78 -0.60 -12.88
N VAL A 7 23.48 -0.37 -13.07
CA VAL A 7 22.66 0.55 -12.27
C VAL A 7 21.58 -0.27 -11.58
N GLY A 8 21.54 -0.26 -10.25
CA GLY A 8 20.67 -1.14 -9.50
C GLY A 8 21.13 -1.41 -8.08
N HIS A 9 20.41 -2.28 -7.40
CA HIS A 9 20.80 -2.77 -6.08
C HIS A 9 22.20 -3.41 -6.16
N ASN A 10 23.14 -2.92 -5.34
CA ASN A 10 24.56 -3.29 -5.35
C ASN A 10 25.30 -3.08 -6.70
N GLY A 11 24.72 -2.29 -7.62
CA GLY A 11 25.36 -1.89 -8.86
C GLY A 11 26.41 -0.78 -8.67
N ARG A 12 27.19 -0.49 -9.72
CA ARG A 12 28.17 0.62 -9.71
C ARG A 12 27.49 1.98 -9.52
N ASN A 13 26.27 2.12 -10.04
CA ASN A 13 25.43 3.32 -9.85
C ASN A 13 26.12 4.63 -10.23
N ASN A 14 26.97 4.60 -11.27
CA ASN A 14 27.59 5.80 -11.81
C ASN A 14 26.52 6.82 -12.21
N PRO A 15 26.65 8.11 -11.84
CA PRO A 15 25.58 9.09 -12.09
C PRO A 15 25.18 9.26 -13.56
N ALA A 16 26.14 9.14 -14.48
CA ALA A 16 25.88 9.19 -15.92
C ALA A 16 25.02 8.00 -16.39
N ASP A 17 25.33 6.79 -15.90
CA ASP A 17 24.59 5.57 -16.23
C ASP A 17 23.19 5.60 -15.59
N ALA A 18 23.09 6.08 -14.35
CA ALA A 18 21.81 6.26 -13.65
C ALA A 18 20.88 7.24 -14.39
N LYS A 19 21.42 8.36 -14.92
CA LYS A 19 20.64 9.28 -15.79
C LYS A 19 20.12 8.58 -17.04
N VAL A 20 20.96 7.76 -17.70
CA VAL A 20 20.53 7.02 -18.88
C VAL A 20 19.38 6.06 -18.54
N VAL A 21 19.50 5.31 -17.44
CA VAL A 21 18.44 4.38 -16.99
C VAL A 21 17.17 5.14 -16.59
N GLN A 22 17.28 6.22 -15.82
CA GLN A 22 16.13 7.08 -15.44
C GLN A 22 15.41 7.63 -16.69
N LYS A 23 16.15 8.15 -17.68
CA LYS A 23 15.57 8.66 -18.92
C LYS A 23 14.89 7.57 -19.74
N LEU A 24 15.43 6.36 -19.76
CA LEU A 24 14.81 5.22 -20.43
C LEU A 24 13.54 4.76 -19.69
N LEU A 25 13.56 4.70 -18.36
CA LEU A 25 12.38 4.40 -17.55
C LEU A 25 11.27 5.44 -17.72
N GLN A 26 11.61 6.74 -17.75
CA GLN A 26 10.66 7.80 -18.06
C GLN A 26 9.94 7.55 -19.40
N LYS A 27 10.68 7.18 -20.44
CA LYS A 27 10.12 6.83 -21.75
C LYS A 27 9.29 5.54 -21.75
N ASN A 28 9.49 4.67 -20.77
CA ASN A 28 8.88 3.34 -20.66
C ASN A 28 7.79 3.27 -19.57
N GLY A 29 7.19 4.41 -19.21
CA GLY A 29 6.02 4.47 -18.31
C GLY A 29 6.28 4.98 -16.90
N PHE A 30 7.46 5.53 -16.61
CA PHE A 30 7.83 6.10 -15.30
C PHE A 30 8.15 7.60 -15.36
N PRO A 31 7.24 8.47 -15.86
CA PRO A 31 7.52 9.89 -16.11
C PRO A 31 7.79 10.71 -14.84
N TYR A 32 7.47 10.17 -13.67
CA TYR A 32 7.66 10.82 -12.36
C TYR A 32 9.08 10.68 -11.78
N LEU A 33 9.95 9.89 -12.42
CA LEU A 33 11.35 9.79 -11.99
C LEU A 33 12.08 11.10 -12.24
N SER A 34 12.91 11.52 -11.27
CA SER A 34 13.93 12.54 -11.52
C SER A 34 14.99 11.99 -12.47
N ASN A 35 15.46 12.80 -13.41
CA ASN A 35 16.61 12.47 -14.28
C ASN A 35 17.88 13.16 -13.75
N ASP A 36 18.16 12.92 -12.47
CA ASP A 36 19.22 13.59 -11.69
C ASP A 36 20.52 12.77 -11.64
N GLY A 37 20.49 11.50 -12.03
CA GLY A 37 21.62 10.57 -11.93
C GLY A 37 21.80 9.98 -10.55
N VAL A 38 20.84 10.17 -9.65
CA VAL A 38 20.87 9.59 -8.32
C VAL A 38 20.12 8.26 -8.35
N PHE A 39 20.88 7.17 -8.17
CA PHE A 39 20.26 5.88 -7.89
C PHE A 39 19.72 5.88 -6.46
N GLY A 40 18.43 6.15 -6.33
CA GLY A 40 17.70 6.12 -5.06
C GLY A 40 16.50 5.18 -5.11
N PRO A 41 15.72 5.09 -4.02
CA PRO A 41 14.59 4.15 -3.89
C PRO A 41 13.60 4.22 -5.06
N LYS A 42 13.29 5.43 -5.57
CA LYS A 42 12.39 5.61 -6.71
C LYS A 42 12.94 4.99 -8.00
N THR A 43 14.23 5.17 -8.27
CA THR A 43 14.90 4.59 -9.45
C THR A 43 14.92 3.06 -9.34
N PHE A 44 15.20 2.52 -8.15
CA PHE A 44 15.17 1.08 -7.89
C PHE A 44 13.78 0.47 -8.12
N GLU A 45 12.73 1.06 -7.54
CA GLU A 45 11.34 0.60 -7.73
C GLU A 45 10.90 0.64 -9.18
N ALA A 46 11.25 1.68 -9.91
CA ALA A 46 10.92 1.76 -11.33
C ALA A 46 11.63 0.67 -12.15
N ILE A 47 12.86 0.31 -11.79
CA ILE A 47 13.56 -0.83 -12.42
C ILE A 47 12.83 -2.13 -12.10
N GLN A 48 12.49 -2.39 -10.84
CA GLN A 48 11.77 -3.61 -10.45
C GLN A 48 10.40 -3.71 -11.10
N ALA A 49 9.63 -2.62 -11.10
CA ALA A 49 8.31 -2.55 -11.73
C ALA A 49 8.39 -2.75 -13.26
N TYR A 50 9.43 -2.21 -13.90
CA TYR A 50 9.66 -2.45 -15.32
C TYR A 50 10.01 -3.92 -15.60
N GLN A 51 10.90 -4.49 -14.78
CA GLN A 51 11.35 -5.87 -14.89
C GLN A 51 10.24 -6.90 -14.64
N ALA A 52 9.32 -6.63 -13.71
CA ALA A 52 8.19 -7.50 -13.37
C ALA A 52 7.30 -7.84 -14.59
N LYS A 53 7.36 -7.01 -15.64
CA LYS A 53 6.64 -7.27 -16.91
C LYS A 53 7.19 -8.47 -17.69
N PHE A 54 8.40 -8.95 -17.39
CA PHE A 54 9.07 -10.01 -18.15
C PHE A 54 10.08 -10.87 -17.39
N LEU A 55 10.32 -10.59 -16.11
CA LEU A 55 11.14 -11.41 -15.21
C LEU A 55 10.27 -12.03 -14.13
N SER A 56 10.50 -13.31 -13.83
CA SER A 56 9.89 -13.99 -12.68
C SER A 56 10.46 -13.51 -11.34
N GLN A 57 11.67 -12.95 -11.33
CA GLN A 57 12.32 -12.35 -10.16
C GLN A 57 12.92 -10.99 -10.54
N PRO A 58 12.22 -9.87 -10.24
CA PRO A 58 12.73 -8.52 -10.45
C PRO A 58 13.83 -8.17 -9.45
N ASP A 59 15.08 -8.28 -9.89
CA ASP A 59 16.28 -8.03 -9.09
C ASP A 59 16.59 -6.54 -8.88
N GLY A 60 15.95 -5.66 -9.65
CA GLY A 60 16.17 -4.22 -9.60
C GLY A 60 17.55 -3.79 -10.12
N VAL A 61 18.14 -4.57 -11.02
CA VAL A 61 19.45 -4.31 -11.65
C VAL A 61 19.36 -4.17 -13.18
N VAL A 62 20.03 -3.16 -13.72
CA VAL A 62 20.19 -2.92 -15.16
C VAL A 62 21.66 -3.06 -15.53
N ASP A 63 22.01 -4.18 -16.14
CA ASP A 63 23.35 -4.42 -16.69
C ASP A 63 23.52 -3.83 -18.09
N ALA A 64 24.76 -3.40 -18.39
CA ALA A 64 25.14 -2.78 -19.68
C ALA A 64 24.83 -3.62 -20.92
N ASN A 65 24.84 -4.95 -20.78
CA ASN A 65 24.47 -5.89 -21.86
C ASN A 65 23.23 -6.73 -21.50
N GLY A 66 22.50 -6.31 -20.45
CA GLY A 66 21.43 -7.06 -19.83
C GLY A 66 20.13 -7.07 -20.63
N ARG A 67 19.25 -8.02 -20.30
CA ARG A 67 17.89 -8.14 -20.88
C ARG A 67 17.05 -6.89 -20.61
N THR A 68 17.16 -6.33 -19.41
CA THR A 68 16.42 -5.14 -18.97
C THR A 68 16.78 -3.92 -19.81
N LEU A 69 18.07 -3.66 -20.05
CA LEU A 69 18.51 -2.54 -20.88
C LEU A 69 18.06 -2.69 -22.34
N ARG A 70 18.17 -3.91 -22.91
CA ARG A 70 17.69 -4.18 -24.27
C ARG A 70 16.20 -3.89 -24.44
N LYS A 71 15.37 -4.28 -23.47
CA LYS A 71 13.93 -3.97 -23.50
C LYS A 71 13.64 -2.48 -23.32
N LEU A 72 14.36 -1.81 -22.42
CA LEU A 72 14.24 -0.35 -22.22
C LEU A 72 14.58 0.43 -23.49
N LEU A 73 15.60 -0.01 -24.23
CA LEU A 73 16.01 0.58 -25.50
C LEU A 73 15.06 0.25 -26.66
N ALA A 74 14.45 -0.95 -26.66
CA ALA A 74 13.49 -1.37 -27.68
C ALA A 74 12.10 -0.72 -27.52
N GLY A 75 11.85 -0.05 -26.41
CA GLY A 75 10.59 0.63 -26.11
C GLY A 75 10.31 1.84 -27.00
N ASN A 76 9.88 1.60 -28.24
CA ASN A 76 8.70 2.20 -28.90
C ASN A 76 8.36 1.59 -30.29
N SER A 77 8.68 0.31 -30.57
CA SER A 77 8.56 -0.22 -31.95
C SER A 77 7.61 -1.42 -32.13
N GLN A 78 6.76 -1.77 -31.17
CA GLN A 78 5.71 -2.78 -31.38
C GLN A 78 4.48 -2.45 -30.52
N GLY A 79 3.37 -2.18 -31.22
CA GLY A 79 1.97 -2.18 -30.81
C GLY A 79 1.62 -1.92 -29.34
N SER A 80 0.92 -0.83 -29.09
CA SER A 80 0.05 -0.68 -27.92
C SER A 80 -0.90 -1.88 -27.80
N PRO A 81 -0.97 -2.55 -26.64
CA PRO A 81 -2.23 -2.85 -26.00
C PRO A 81 -2.55 -1.66 -25.09
N SER A 82 -3.73 -1.10 -25.26
CA SER A 82 -4.35 -0.11 -24.41
C SER A 82 -4.19 -0.47 -22.93
N GLY A 83 -3.26 0.21 -22.24
CA GLY A 83 -2.96 0.02 -20.81
C GLY A 83 -2.55 1.36 -20.22
N HIS A 84 -3.52 2.04 -19.63
CA HIS A 84 -3.58 3.48 -19.38
C HIS A 84 -2.47 4.09 -18.49
N PRO A 85 -2.02 5.34 -18.75
CA PRO A 85 -1.39 6.25 -17.78
C PRO A 85 -2.32 6.74 -16.64
N GLN A 86 -3.47 6.08 -16.42
CA GLN A 86 -4.56 6.53 -15.55
C GLN A 86 -4.56 5.81 -14.18
N GLU A 87 -3.95 4.62 -14.08
CA GLU A 87 -3.87 3.84 -12.82
C GLU A 87 -3.12 4.59 -11.71
N ASN A 88 -1.93 5.15 -11.97
CA ASN A 88 -1.16 5.83 -10.92
C ASN A 88 -1.76 7.16 -10.45
N ARG A 89 -2.55 7.86 -11.28
CA ARG A 89 -3.33 9.02 -10.81
C ARG A 89 -4.48 8.56 -9.91
N HIS A 90 -5.19 7.50 -10.30
CA HIS A 90 -6.31 6.93 -9.55
C HIS A 90 -5.89 6.37 -8.18
N LEU A 91 -4.73 5.69 -8.09
CA LEU A 91 -4.24 5.11 -6.83
C LEU A 91 -3.91 6.16 -5.77
N ASN A 92 -3.47 7.36 -6.15
CA ASN A 92 -3.22 8.45 -5.19
C ASN A 92 -4.43 9.40 -5.04
N THR A 93 -5.58 9.10 -5.66
CA THR A 93 -6.81 9.85 -5.42
C THR A 93 -7.42 9.50 -4.07
N GLY A 94 -8.13 10.47 -3.52
CA GLY A 94 -8.89 10.31 -2.28
C GLY A 94 -8.30 11.04 -1.09
N ARG A 95 -9.03 10.94 0.01
CA ARG A 95 -8.81 11.70 1.23
C ARG A 95 -7.75 11.03 2.11
N LEU A 96 -6.95 11.86 2.80
CA LEU A 96 -6.21 11.45 4.02
C LEU A 96 -6.94 11.94 5.28
N THR A 97 -8.20 12.31 5.13
CA THR A 97 -9.07 12.74 6.20
C THR A 97 -10.28 11.83 6.31
N VAL A 98 -10.78 11.66 7.53
CA VAL A 98 -11.97 10.86 7.86
C VAL A 98 -12.97 11.70 8.64
N SER A 99 -14.24 11.33 8.57
CA SER A 99 -15.32 12.07 9.23
C SER A 99 -15.20 12.02 10.76
N PHE A 100 -14.66 10.92 11.29
CA PHE A 100 -14.40 10.69 12.70
C PHE A 100 -13.12 9.87 12.89
N GLY A 101 -12.39 10.11 13.99
CA GLY A 101 -11.23 9.30 14.33
C GLY A 101 -9.93 9.66 13.62
N GLN A 102 -9.76 10.91 13.19
CA GLN A 102 -8.57 11.35 12.45
C GLN A 102 -7.26 11.01 13.17
N VAL A 103 -7.22 11.17 14.50
CA VAL A 103 -6.03 10.86 15.31
C VAL A 103 -5.66 9.37 15.21
N THR A 104 -6.64 8.47 15.37
CA THR A 104 -6.41 7.03 15.18
C THR A 104 -6.08 6.70 13.74
N PHE A 105 -6.77 7.31 12.77
CA PHE A 105 -6.44 7.14 11.36
C PHE A 105 -4.97 7.47 11.11
N ASP A 106 -4.44 8.59 11.59
CA ASP A 106 -3.03 8.97 11.39
C ASP A 106 -2.01 8.12 12.16
N ALA A 107 -2.42 7.45 13.23
CA ALA A 107 -1.56 6.57 14.01
C ALA A 107 -1.45 5.13 13.45
N GLU A 108 -2.50 4.63 12.80
CA GLU A 108 -2.62 3.22 12.35
C GLU A 108 -1.78 2.89 11.10
N GLY A 109 -1.24 3.90 10.42
CA GLY A 109 -0.35 3.68 9.28
C GLY A 109 -0.09 4.96 8.48
N ASN A 110 0.69 4.82 7.40
CA ASN A 110 1.00 5.95 6.52
C ASN A 110 0.85 5.61 5.05
N ASP A 111 1.01 6.63 4.22
CA ASP A 111 0.93 6.56 2.76
C ASP A 111 2.30 6.65 2.07
N ASN A 112 3.36 6.30 2.80
CA ASN A 112 4.70 6.23 2.24
C ASN A 112 4.98 4.79 1.81
N PRO A 113 5.03 4.46 0.49
CA PRO A 113 5.25 3.10 0.02
C PRO A 113 6.56 2.47 0.50
N HIS A 114 7.52 3.30 0.93
CA HIS A 114 8.81 2.87 1.46
C HIS A 114 8.80 2.65 2.99
N SER A 115 7.68 2.89 3.67
CA SER A 115 7.55 2.67 5.11
C SER A 115 7.08 1.25 5.41
N ALA A 116 7.62 0.66 6.48
CA ALA A 116 7.07 -0.57 7.05
C ALA A 116 5.60 -0.42 7.49
N PHE A 117 5.14 0.83 7.70
CA PHE A 117 3.76 1.18 8.03
C PHE A 117 2.93 1.60 6.81
N PHE A 118 3.38 1.29 5.58
CA PHE A 118 2.59 1.54 4.37
C PHE A 118 1.31 0.71 4.39
N SER A 119 0.18 1.41 4.48
CA SER A 119 -1.11 0.81 4.85
C SER A 119 -1.94 0.36 3.64
N ARG A 120 -1.74 0.93 2.46
CA ARG A 120 -2.55 0.63 1.26
C ARG A 120 -2.23 -0.70 0.58
N HIS A 121 -1.37 -1.51 1.18
CA HIS A 121 -1.01 -2.83 0.69
C HIS A 121 -1.37 -3.88 1.74
N LEU A 122 -1.66 -5.11 1.30
CA LEU A 122 -1.91 -6.20 2.24
C LEU A 122 -0.71 -6.35 3.17
N HIS A 123 -1.00 -6.46 4.46
CA HIS A 123 0.01 -6.65 5.49
C HIS A 123 -0.55 -7.50 6.63
N TRP A 124 0.34 -7.96 7.48
CA TRP A 124 0.01 -8.73 8.67
C TRP A 124 0.76 -8.14 9.86
N PRO A 125 0.09 -7.42 10.78
CA PRO A 125 0.75 -6.69 11.88
C PRO A 125 1.27 -7.58 13.02
N LYS A 126 1.29 -8.91 12.84
CA LYS A 126 1.76 -9.98 13.75
C LYS A 126 0.76 -10.39 14.85
N ARG A 127 1.00 -11.56 15.47
CA ARG A 127 0.21 -12.20 16.56
C ARG A 127 -1.16 -12.77 16.11
N ALA A 128 -2.24 -12.46 16.81
CA ALA A 128 -3.60 -12.99 16.56
C ALA A 128 -4.37 -12.26 15.44
N SER A 129 -3.76 -11.23 14.83
CA SER A 129 -4.35 -10.49 13.72
C SER A 129 -4.46 -11.35 12.46
N GLY A 130 -5.51 -11.10 11.68
CA GLY A 130 -5.67 -11.66 10.35
C GLY A 130 -4.99 -10.82 9.27
N VAL A 131 -5.33 -11.11 8.02
CA VAL A 131 -4.86 -10.33 6.87
C VAL A 131 -5.45 -8.91 6.96
N THR A 132 -4.63 -7.87 6.89
CA THR A 132 -5.06 -6.49 7.07
C THR A 132 -4.77 -5.64 5.83
N ILE A 133 -5.68 -4.71 5.53
CA ILE A 133 -5.53 -3.71 4.47
C ILE A 133 -5.94 -2.33 5.01
N GLY A 134 -5.36 -1.27 4.45
CA GLY A 134 -5.62 0.09 4.89
C GLY A 134 -5.18 0.28 6.35
N ARG A 135 -5.80 1.25 7.02
CA ARG A 135 -5.46 1.60 8.41
C ARG A 135 -6.34 0.81 9.37
N GLY A 136 -6.05 -0.48 9.53
CA GLY A 136 -6.67 -1.34 10.55
C GLY A 136 -7.84 -2.23 10.11
N TYR A 137 -8.18 -2.30 8.81
CA TYR A 137 -9.24 -3.21 8.34
C TYR A 137 -8.72 -4.66 8.29
N ASP A 138 -8.92 -5.38 9.39
CA ASP A 138 -8.51 -6.79 9.59
C ASP A 138 -9.55 -7.78 9.03
N MET A 139 -9.15 -8.81 8.30
CA MET A 139 -10.06 -9.76 7.65
C MET A 139 -10.28 -11.05 8.47
N GLY A 140 -9.59 -11.22 9.60
CA GLY A 140 -9.51 -12.47 10.37
C GLY A 140 -10.82 -12.90 11.05
N ASN A 141 -11.72 -11.95 11.35
CA ASN A 141 -13.04 -12.25 11.94
C ASN A 141 -14.21 -12.00 10.98
N ARG A 142 -13.92 -11.74 9.70
CA ARG A 142 -14.93 -11.41 8.67
C ARG A 142 -15.05 -12.57 7.69
N CYS A 143 -16.25 -12.86 7.18
CA CYS A 143 -16.40 -13.82 6.09
C CYS A 143 -16.00 -13.20 4.75
N LYS A 144 -15.69 -14.04 3.77
CA LYS A 144 -15.28 -13.62 2.42
C LYS A 144 -16.25 -12.64 1.77
N ASP A 145 -17.55 -12.90 1.87
CA ASP A 145 -18.58 -12.07 1.25
C ASP A 145 -18.65 -10.67 1.87
N THR A 146 -18.54 -10.56 3.21
CA THR A 146 -18.43 -9.28 3.90
C THR A 146 -17.18 -8.52 3.47
N VAL A 147 -16.03 -9.20 3.42
CA VAL A 147 -14.78 -8.55 2.99
C VAL A 147 -14.88 -8.05 1.56
N TYR A 148 -15.41 -8.86 0.64
CA TYR A 148 -15.61 -8.46 -0.75
C TYR A 148 -16.55 -7.25 -0.88
N LEU A 149 -17.66 -7.27 -0.15
CA LEU A 149 -18.64 -6.18 -0.18
C LEU A 149 -18.07 -4.87 0.39
N ASP A 150 -17.35 -4.95 1.50
CA ASP A 150 -16.73 -3.77 2.12
C ASP A 150 -15.65 -3.17 1.20
N LEU A 151 -14.80 -4.01 0.60
CA LEU A 151 -13.77 -3.56 -0.36
C LEU A 151 -14.40 -2.88 -1.59
N THR A 152 -15.43 -3.49 -2.18
CA THR A 152 -16.10 -2.92 -3.36
C THR A 152 -16.86 -1.63 -3.03
N ARG A 153 -17.51 -1.55 -1.86
CA ARG A 153 -18.13 -0.31 -1.36
C ARG A 153 -17.12 0.81 -1.10
N ALA A 154 -15.90 0.44 -0.69
CA ALA A 154 -14.78 1.37 -0.56
C ALA A 154 -14.17 1.77 -1.92
N GLY A 155 -14.67 1.26 -3.04
CA GLY A 155 -14.20 1.60 -4.39
C GLY A 155 -13.00 0.78 -4.86
N VAL A 156 -12.70 -0.35 -4.21
CA VAL A 156 -11.71 -1.32 -4.70
C VAL A 156 -12.33 -2.08 -5.88
N PRO A 157 -11.67 -2.17 -7.05
CA PRO A 157 -12.12 -2.95 -8.19
C PRO A 157 -12.48 -4.40 -7.83
N GLY A 158 -13.53 -4.95 -8.44
CA GLY A 158 -14.07 -6.27 -8.11
C GLY A 158 -13.04 -7.40 -8.18
N ASP A 159 -12.16 -7.40 -9.19
CA ASP A 159 -11.11 -8.42 -9.32
C ASP A 159 -10.07 -8.31 -8.21
N GLN A 160 -9.66 -7.09 -7.86
CA GLN A 160 -8.77 -6.82 -6.74
C GLN A 160 -9.41 -7.26 -5.41
N ALA A 161 -10.69 -6.91 -5.19
CA ALA A 161 -11.45 -7.31 -4.01
C ALA A 161 -11.62 -8.84 -3.91
N ARG A 162 -11.76 -9.53 -5.04
CA ARG A 162 -11.85 -11.01 -5.09
C ARG A 162 -10.58 -11.68 -4.61
N VAL A 163 -9.41 -11.16 -5.01
CA VAL A 163 -8.11 -11.64 -4.53
C VAL A 163 -7.97 -11.34 -3.04
N MET A 164 -8.16 -10.09 -2.61
CA MET A 164 -8.00 -9.68 -1.21
C MET A 164 -8.93 -10.44 -0.25
N SER A 165 -10.21 -10.62 -0.61
CA SER A 165 -11.19 -11.32 0.22
C SER A 165 -10.89 -12.80 0.45
N ALA A 166 -10.03 -13.43 -0.37
CA ALA A 166 -9.55 -14.79 -0.11
C ALA A 166 -8.73 -14.90 1.19
N GLY A 167 -8.23 -13.78 1.72
CA GLY A 167 -7.55 -13.71 3.02
C GLY A 167 -8.49 -13.73 4.23
N SER A 168 -9.81 -13.74 4.02
CA SER A 168 -10.81 -13.76 5.10
C SER A 168 -10.61 -14.95 6.03
N ARG A 169 -10.82 -14.74 7.34
CA ARG A 169 -10.68 -15.76 8.39
C ARG A 169 -9.28 -16.36 8.57
N LEU A 170 -8.29 -15.95 7.78
CA LEU A 170 -6.91 -16.36 7.99
C LEU A 170 -6.32 -15.56 9.15
N VAL A 171 -5.61 -16.24 10.03
CA VAL A 171 -4.90 -15.68 11.20
C VAL A 171 -3.53 -16.34 11.36
N GLY A 172 -2.63 -15.70 12.12
CA GLY A 172 -1.30 -16.25 12.40
C GLY A 172 -0.51 -16.58 11.13
N ALA A 173 0.17 -17.73 11.13
CA ALA A 173 1.01 -18.17 10.00
C ALA A 173 0.25 -18.32 8.67
N SER A 174 -1.08 -18.58 8.72
CA SER A 174 -1.89 -18.66 7.50
C SER A 174 -2.13 -17.29 6.87
N ALA A 175 -2.33 -16.24 7.70
CA ALA A 175 -2.45 -14.87 7.24
C ALA A 175 -1.12 -14.35 6.68
N GLU A 176 -0.01 -14.63 7.38
CA GLU A 176 1.32 -14.26 6.92
C GLU A 176 1.63 -14.84 5.53
N ARG A 177 1.42 -16.14 5.34
CA ARG A 177 1.65 -16.82 4.05
C ARG A 177 0.78 -16.26 2.95
N PHE A 178 -0.49 -15.98 3.24
CA PHE A 178 -1.41 -15.38 2.28
C PHE A 178 -0.94 -14.00 1.83
N VAL A 179 -0.50 -13.15 2.76
CA VAL A 179 0.06 -11.84 2.45
C VAL A 179 1.28 -11.99 1.55
N ILE A 180 2.24 -12.85 1.90
CA ILE A 180 3.45 -13.06 1.09
C ILE A 180 3.11 -13.42 -0.37
N ASN A 181 2.13 -14.30 -0.58
CA ASN A 181 1.79 -14.82 -1.90
C ASN A 181 0.91 -13.85 -2.72
N SER A 182 -0.03 -13.16 -2.07
CA SER A 182 -1.11 -12.43 -2.77
C SER A 182 -0.87 -10.92 -2.82
N ARG A 183 0.06 -10.40 -2.02
CA ARG A 183 0.31 -8.96 -1.87
C ARG A 183 0.65 -8.31 -3.22
N ASN A 184 1.57 -8.87 -3.99
CA ASN A 184 1.94 -8.27 -5.28
C ASN A 184 0.81 -8.39 -6.32
N GLU A 185 0.12 -9.53 -6.35
CA GLU A 185 -0.99 -9.79 -7.28
C GLU A 185 -2.17 -8.85 -7.05
N CYS A 186 -2.54 -8.61 -5.80
CA CYS A 186 -3.67 -7.73 -5.50
C CYS A 186 -3.33 -6.23 -5.63
N GLY A 187 -2.07 -5.84 -5.80
CA GLY A 187 -1.68 -4.43 -5.85
C GLY A 187 -2.06 -3.62 -4.60
N ILE A 188 -2.17 -2.30 -4.75
CA ILE A 188 -2.48 -1.35 -3.67
C ILE A 188 -3.89 -0.76 -3.83
N ILE A 189 -4.52 -0.36 -2.72
CA ILE A 189 -5.81 0.36 -2.75
C ILE A 189 -5.60 1.89 -2.91
N THR A 190 -6.67 2.63 -3.23
CA THR A 190 -6.64 4.11 -3.28
C THR A 190 -6.63 4.72 -1.87
N ARG A 191 -6.33 6.02 -1.76
CA ARG A 191 -6.47 6.73 -0.45
C ARG A 191 -7.93 6.77 -0.01
N GLU A 192 -8.86 6.95 -0.95
CA GLU A 192 -10.29 6.97 -0.65
C GLU A 192 -10.78 5.63 -0.11
N ALA A 193 -10.34 4.53 -0.72
CA ALA A 193 -10.68 3.19 -0.26
C ALA A 193 -10.17 2.94 1.17
N GLN A 194 -8.94 3.38 1.47
CA GLN A 194 -8.39 3.28 2.81
C GLN A 194 -9.18 4.10 3.83
N ALA A 195 -9.55 5.34 3.50
CA ALA A 195 -10.36 6.19 4.38
C ALA A 195 -11.75 5.57 4.61
N SER A 196 -12.40 5.06 3.56
CA SER A 196 -13.72 4.43 3.64
C SER A 196 -13.70 3.16 4.50
N LEU A 197 -12.69 2.30 4.30
CA LEU A 197 -12.53 1.09 5.11
C LEU A 197 -12.28 1.40 6.59
N PHE A 198 -11.56 2.49 6.89
CA PHE A 198 -11.39 2.96 8.26
C PHE A 198 -12.73 3.38 8.89
N GLU A 199 -13.54 4.15 8.15
CA GLU A 199 -14.85 4.59 8.63
C GLU A 199 -15.79 3.42 8.94
N PHE A 200 -15.69 2.30 8.21
CA PHE A 200 -16.47 1.08 8.51
C PHE A 200 -16.12 0.44 9.85
N ILE A 201 -14.85 0.51 10.27
CA ILE A 201 -14.37 -0.14 11.51
C ILE A 201 -14.31 0.82 12.69
N TYR A 202 -14.34 2.13 12.45
CA TYR A 202 -14.25 3.15 13.49
C TYR A 202 -15.30 3.01 14.61
N PRO A 203 -16.56 2.60 14.38
CA PRO A 203 -17.51 2.34 15.46
C PRO A 203 -17.03 1.29 16.48
N GLN A 204 -16.16 0.35 16.07
CA GLN A 204 -15.56 -0.64 16.97
C GLN A 204 -14.51 0.01 17.89
N TYR A 205 -13.72 0.96 17.36
CA TYR A 205 -12.79 1.75 18.15
C TYR A 205 -13.52 2.58 19.21
N VAL A 206 -14.63 3.23 18.85
CA VAL A 206 -15.47 4.00 19.80
C VAL A 206 -16.02 3.11 20.90
N SER A 207 -16.61 1.95 20.54
CA SER A 207 -17.16 1.00 21.51
C SER A 207 -16.10 0.49 22.50
N ARG A 208 -14.88 0.22 22.00
CA ARG A 208 -13.75 -0.22 22.83
C ARG A 208 -13.25 0.89 23.76
N ALA A 209 -13.07 2.10 23.24
CA ALA A 209 -12.65 3.25 24.02
C ALA A 209 -13.67 3.59 25.12
N MET A 210 -14.97 3.51 24.82
CA MET A 210 -16.05 3.68 25.79
C MET A 210 -15.98 2.62 26.89
N THR A 211 -15.83 1.34 26.53
CA THR A 211 -15.72 0.24 27.48
C THR A 211 -14.52 0.44 28.43
N VAL A 212 -13.36 0.79 27.88
CA VAL A 212 -12.14 1.05 28.66
C VAL A 212 -12.34 2.25 29.59
N TYR A 213 -12.90 3.35 29.09
CA TYR A 213 -13.19 4.53 29.90
C TYR A 213 -14.12 4.21 31.06
N LEU A 214 -15.25 3.55 30.78
CA LEU A 214 -16.25 3.22 31.79
C LEU A 214 -15.69 2.30 32.87
N SER A 215 -14.85 1.34 32.47
CA SER A 215 -14.16 0.44 33.39
C SER A 215 -13.14 1.18 34.26
N LYS A 216 -12.24 1.97 33.66
CA LYS A 216 -11.17 2.68 34.38
C LYS A 216 -11.70 3.78 35.30
N THR A 217 -12.85 4.36 34.98
CA THR A 217 -13.45 5.44 35.76
C THR A 217 -14.55 4.99 36.71
N ALA A 218 -14.85 3.69 36.79
CA ALA A 218 -15.98 3.17 37.58
C ALA A 218 -15.96 3.57 39.06
N LYS A 219 -14.79 3.86 39.63
CA LYS A 219 -14.61 4.26 41.03
C LYS A 219 -14.83 5.76 41.30
N PHE A 220 -14.99 6.58 40.25
CA PHE A 220 -15.12 8.03 40.37
C PHE A 220 -16.58 8.44 40.07
N PRO A 221 -17.39 8.73 41.10
CA PRO A 221 -18.80 9.09 40.91
C PRO A 221 -18.98 10.42 40.16
N GLU A 222 -18.00 11.33 40.22
CA GLU A 222 -18.02 12.63 39.53
C GLU A 222 -17.40 12.61 38.12
N ARG A 223 -17.19 11.42 37.56
CA ARG A 223 -16.64 11.29 36.19
C ARG A 223 -17.54 12.00 35.18
N THR A 224 -16.92 12.65 34.19
CA THR A 224 -17.63 13.19 33.03
C THR A 224 -18.34 12.05 32.28
N ALA A 225 -19.60 12.24 31.90
CA ALA A 225 -20.29 11.27 31.06
C ALA A 225 -19.54 11.10 29.71
N TRP A 226 -19.54 9.87 29.16
CA TRP A 226 -18.85 9.56 27.91
C TRP A 226 -19.24 10.52 26.77
N ASP A 227 -20.53 10.79 26.62
CA ASP A 227 -21.05 11.67 25.56
C ASP A 227 -20.66 13.14 25.73
N SER A 228 -20.31 13.52 26.96
CA SER A 228 -19.84 14.86 27.34
C SER A 228 -18.32 15.01 27.29
N LEU A 229 -17.57 13.94 26.95
CA LEU A 229 -16.12 14.03 26.76
C LEU A 229 -15.79 14.85 25.50
N LYS A 230 -14.69 15.62 25.59
CA LYS A 230 -14.17 16.37 24.44
C LYS A 230 -13.90 15.43 23.27
N LYS A 231 -14.23 15.87 22.05
CA LYS A 231 -14.11 15.09 20.81
C LYS A 231 -12.76 14.35 20.66
N PRO A 232 -11.59 14.98 20.89
CA PRO A 232 -10.30 14.28 20.76
C PRO A 232 -10.10 13.12 21.75
N ILE A 233 -10.73 13.16 22.93
CA ILE A 233 -10.61 12.09 23.94
C ILE A 233 -11.43 10.86 23.54
N ARG A 234 -12.56 11.08 22.83
CA ARG A 234 -13.38 9.99 22.26
C ARG A 234 -12.76 9.37 21.00
N GLU A 235 -11.76 10.02 20.42
CA GLU A 235 -11.12 9.64 19.15
C GLU A 235 -9.82 8.85 19.32
N ILE A 236 -9.33 8.64 20.55
CA ILE A 236 -8.13 7.83 20.82
C ILE A 236 -8.55 6.38 21.10
N GLY A 237 -8.33 5.51 20.11
CA GLY A 237 -8.37 4.05 20.30
C GLY A 237 -7.08 3.51 20.95
N SER A 238 -7.23 2.64 21.96
CA SER A 238 -6.13 1.95 22.66
C SER A 238 -6.03 0.47 22.35
#